data_AF-A0A0Q7Q2U5-F1
#
_entry.id   AF-A0A0Q7Q2U5-F1
#
_cell.length_a   1.000
_cell.length_b   1.000
_cell.length_c   1.000
_cell.angle_alpha   90.00
_cell.angle_beta   90.00
_cell.angle_gamma   90.00
#
_symmetry.space_group_name_H-M   'P 1'
#
loop_
_entity.id
_entity.type
_entity.pdbx_description
1 polymer ?
#
loop_
_entity_poly.entity_id
_entity_poly.type
_entity_poly.pdbx_seq_one_letter_code
_entity_poly.pdbx_strand_id
1 'polypeptide(L)' 'MSYLGYLIAAYAVFVIVLAWDFFATQLQIRRQLRNARLRASREAARISRNELTR' A
#
# COMPACT_ATOMS: atom_id res chain seq x y z
N MET A 1 -31.77 6.26 27.03
CA MET A 1 -30.35 6.64 27.05
C MET A 1 -29.51 5.38 27.18
N SER A 2 -29.34 4.61 26.10
CA SER A 2 -28.63 3.33 26.16
C SER A 2 -27.13 3.56 26.07
N TYR A 3 -26.39 3.14 27.10
CA TYR A 3 -24.93 3.14 27.16
C TYR A 3 -24.27 2.48 25.94
N LEU A 4 -24.99 1.53 25.31
CA LEU A 4 -24.58 0.86 24.09
C LEU A 4 -24.26 1.82 22.94
N GLY A 5 -25.03 2.90 22.79
CA GLY A 5 -24.82 3.88 21.72
C GLY A 5 -23.51 4.66 21.89
N TYR A 6 -23.17 5.02 23.12
CA TYR A 6 -21.90 5.67 23.43
C TYR A 6 -20.71 4.74 23.21
N LEU A 7 -20.87 3.47 23.60
CA LEU A 7 -19.83 2.46 23.41
C LEU A 7 -19.52 2.25 21.92
N ILE A 8 -20.57 2.11 21.10
CA ILE A 8 -20.43 1.99 19.64
C ILE A 8 -19.77 3.24 19.06
N ALA A 9 -20.21 4.44 19.46
CA ALA A 9 -19.63 5.68 18.98
C ALA A 9 -18.13 5.80 19.34
N ALA A 10 -17.76 5.43 20.57
CA ALA A 10 -16.37 5.44 21.02
C ALA A 10 -15.50 4.49 20.17
N TYR A 11 -15.96 3.25 19.94
CA TYR A 11 -15.23 2.30 19.10
C TYR A 11 -15.23 2.68 17.62
N ALA A 12 -16.29 3.33 17.12
CA ALA A 12 -16.37 3.76 15.74
C ALA A 12 -15.24 4.75 15.38
N VAL A 13 -14.93 5.69 16.27
CA VAL A 13 -13.80 6.63 16.05
C VAL A 13 -12.49 5.88 15.92
N PHE A 14 -12.23 4.89 16.80
CA PHE A 14 -11.03 4.06 16.72
C PHE A 14 -10.94 3.30 15.39
N VAL A 15 -12.03 2.66 14.97
CA VAL A 15 -12.06 1.90 13.71
C VAL A 15 -11.86 2.81 12.50
N ILE A 16 -12.47 4.00 12.49
CA ILE A 16 -12.32 4.98 11.40
C ILE A 16 -10.85 5.44 11.30
N VAL A 17 -10.22 5.79 12.43
CA VAL A 17 -8.82 6.21 12.45
C VAL A 17 -7.90 5.08 12.01
N LEU A 18 -8.12 3.86 12.50
CA LEU A 18 -7.33 2.68 12.10
C LEU A 18 -7.47 2.39 10.61
N ALA A 19 -8.70 2.45 10.09
CA ALA A 19 -8.97 2.23 8.67
C ALA A 19 -8.27 3.28 7.81
N TRP A 20 -8.30 4.55 8.22
CA TRP A 20 -7.65 5.63 7.50
C TRP A 20 -6.13 5.41 7.39
N ASP A 21 -5.50 5.07 8.50
CA ASP A 21 -4.06 4.77 8.54
C ASP A 21 -3.70 3.56 7.66
N PHE A 22 -4.54 2.51 7.70
CA PHE A 22 -4.39 1.33 6.85
C PHE A 22 -4.52 1.68 5.37
N PHE A 23 -5.51 2.49 5.00
CA PHE A 23 -5.72 2.93 3.62
C PHE A 23 -4.54 3.76 3.12
N ALA A 24 -4.03 4.69 3.92
CA ALA A 24 -2.86 5.50 3.58
C ALA A 24 -1.61 4.64 3.37
N THR A 25 -1.36 3.69 4.27
CA THR A 25 -0.21 2.79 4.22
C THR A 25 -0.31 1.84 3.03
N GLN A 26 -1.47 1.23 2.79
CA GLN A 26 -1.71 0.35 1.64
C GLN A 26 -1.52 1.08 0.30
N LEU A 27 -1.93 2.35 0.22
CA LEU A 27 -1.75 3.14 -0.99
C LEU A 27 -0.26 3.43 -1.25
N GLN A 28 0.53 3.67 -0.20
CA GLN A 28 1.97 3.82 -0.32
C GLN A 28 2.65 2.52 -0.75
N ILE A 29 2.29 1.39 -0.15
CA ILE A 29 2.85 0.06 -0.50
C ILE A 29 2.59 -0.27 -1.97
N ARG A 30 1.38 -0.01 -2.47
CA ARG A 30 1.05 -0.22 -3.89
C ARG A 30 1.91 0.64 -4.83
N ARG A 31 2.23 1.87 -4.44
CA ARG A 31 3.14 2.75 -5.20
C ARG A 31 4.57 2.23 -5.18
N GLN A 32 5.05 1.76 -4.02
CA GLN A 32 6.39 1.20 -3.88
C GLN A 32 6.56 -0.08 -4.71
N LEU A 33 5.59 -0.99 -4.68
CA LEU A 33 5.59 -2.19 -5.53
C LEU A 33 5.62 -1.86 -7.03
N ARG A 34 4.86 -0.84 -7.45
CA ARG A 34 4.84 -0.39 -8.85
C ARG A 34 6.18 0.23 -9.26
N ASN A 35 6.80 1.02 -8.38
CA ASN A 35 8.14 1.55 -8.61
C ASN A 35 9.21 0.45 -8.63
N ALA A 36 9.13 -0.54 -7.75
CA ALA A 36 10.02 -1.71 -7.75
C ALA A 36 9.88 -2.50 -9.06
N ARG A 37 8.65 -2.69 -9.55
CA ARG A 37 8.38 -3.40 -10.81
C ARG A 37 8.90 -2.64 -12.04
N LEU A 38 8.83 -1.31 -12.05
CA LEU A 38 9.42 -0.47 -13.10
C LEU A 38 10.96 -0.48 -13.08
N ARG A 39 11.59 -0.67 -11.92
CA ARG A 39 13.05 -0.86 -11.84
C ARG A 39 13.44 -2.24 -12.35
N ALA A 40 12.72 -3.28 -11.93
CA ALA A 40 12.95 -4.65 -12.38
C ALA A 40 12.82 -4.81 -13.90
N SER A 41 11.86 -4.11 -14.54
CA SER A 41 11.72 -4.15 -16.01
C SER A 41 12.88 -3.47 -16.75
N ARG A 42 13.45 -2.40 -16.17
CA ARG A 42 14.64 -1.72 -16.73
C ARG A 42 15.91 -2.55 -16.56
N GLU A 43 16.07 -3.24 -15.43
CA GLU A 43 17.18 -4.17 -15.22
C GLU A 43 17.08 -5.38 -16.16
N ALA A 44 15.88 -5.95 -16.33
CA ALA A 44 15.64 -7.02 -17.30
C ALA A 44 15.97 -6.59 -18.74
N ALA A 45 15.61 -5.37 -19.14
CA ALA A 45 15.96 -4.83 -20.45
C ALA A 45 17.47 -4.59 -20.64
N ARG A 46 18.21 -4.25 -19.57
CA ARG A 46 19.68 -4.17 -19.61
C ARG A 46 20.33 -5.54 -19.76
N ILE A 47 19.83 -6.55 -19.04
CA ILE A 47 20.34 -7.93 -19.13
C ILE A 47 20.13 -8.46 -20.56
N SER A 48 18.93 -8.33 -21.12
CA SER A 48 18.62 -8.76 -22.49
C SER A 48 19.44 -8.04 -23.56
N ARG A 49 19.76 -6.75 -23.36
CA ARG A 49 20.65 -6.01 -24.29
C ARG A 49 22.08 -6.53 -24.27
N ASN A 50 22.58 -6.92 -23.09
CA ASN A 50 23.95 -7.43 -22.94
C ASN A 50 24.13 -8.80 -23.61
N GLU A 51 23.09 -9.64 -23.61
CA GLU A 51 23.09 -10.95 -24.28
C GLU A 51 23.11 -10.86 -25.81
N LEU A 52 22.52 -9.81 -26.40
CA LEU A 52 22.53 -9.60 -27.85
C LEU A 52 23.86 -9.02 -28.38
N THR A 53 24.69 -8.49 -27.49
CA THR A 53 26.01 -7.92 -27.82
C THR A 53 27.19 -8.87 -27.57
N ARG A 54 26.94 -10.09 -27.10
CA ARG A 54 27.95 -11.10 -26.77
C ARG A 54 27.96 -12.23 -27.79
#